data_AF-A0A7K3S7C2-F1
#
_entry.id   AF-A0A7K3S7C2-F1
#
_cell.length_a   1.000
_cell.length_b   1.000
_cell.length_c   1.000
_cell.angle_alpha   90.00
_cell.angle_beta   90.00
_cell.angle_gamma   90.00
#
_symmetry.space_group_name_H-M   'P 1'
#
loop_
_entity.id
_entity.type
_entity.pdbx_description
1 polymer ?
#
loop_
_entity_poly.entity_id
_entity_poly.type
_entity_poly.pdbx_seq_one_letter_code
_entity_poly.pdbx_strand_id
1 'polypeptide(L)'
;SERIVENHAFLVTDLGDLAPVHLTYTPKPGRGAPARQPREATSTEALVAWARTACSLRTLAGSGVRSVNNWAFAEQKLPEGRASADWLCTRA
;
A
#
# COMPACT_ATOMS: atom_id res chain seq x y z
N SER A 1 21.28 -5.06 4.74
CA SER A 1 21.00 -3.89 5.59
C SER A 1 19.92 -4.29 6.56
N GLU A 2 20.13 -4.13 7.87
CA GLU A 2 19.16 -4.46 8.93
C GLU A 2 17.83 -3.68 8.79
N ARG A 3 17.80 -2.65 7.94
CA ARG A 3 16.60 -1.86 7.60
C ARG A 3 15.68 -2.52 6.57
N ILE A 4 16.12 -3.58 5.88
CA ILE A 4 15.32 -4.27 4.85
C ILE A 4 14.91 -5.62 5.40
N VAL A 5 13.79 -5.62 6.13
CA VAL A 5 13.43 -6.72 7.03
C VAL A 5 12.55 -7.77 6.32
N GLU A 6 11.86 -7.39 5.23
CA GLU A 6 10.96 -8.28 4.48
C GLU A 6 11.53 -8.58 3.09
N ASN A 7 11.82 -9.86 2.81
CA ASN A 7 12.28 -10.41 1.52
C ASN A 7 13.51 -9.74 0.86
N HIS A 8 14.18 -8.82 1.56
CA HIS A 8 15.25 -7.97 1.02
C HIS A 8 14.88 -7.23 -0.28
N ALA A 9 13.59 -6.93 -0.46
CA ALA A 9 13.07 -6.31 -1.66
C ALA A 9 12.13 -5.15 -1.32
N PHE A 10 12.05 -4.18 -2.24
CA PHE A 10 11.18 -3.01 -2.15
C PHE A 10 10.38 -2.89 -3.44
N LEU A 11 9.14 -2.41 -3.34
CA LEU A 11 8.37 -1.99 -4.50
C LEU A 11 8.55 -0.48 -4.68
N VAL A 12 8.88 -0.06 -5.90
CA VAL A 12 9.01 1.36 -6.24
C VAL A 12 8.27 1.69 -7.53
N THR A 13 7.89 2.96 -7.69
CA THR A 13 7.33 3.48 -8.94
C THR A 13 7.98 4.81 -9.31
N ASP A 14 8.04 5.08 -10.61
CA ASP A 14 8.43 6.40 -11.11
C ASP A 14 7.20 7.32 -11.19
N LEU A 15 7.31 8.54 -10.66
CA LEU A 15 6.31 9.61 -10.74
C LEU A 15 6.88 10.89 -11.41
N GLY A 16 8.03 10.80 -12.07
CA GLY A 16 8.67 11.89 -12.81
C GLY A 16 9.58 12.81 -11.99
N ASP A 17 9.88 12.45 -10.73
CA ASP A 17 10.81 13.17 -9.86
C ASP A 17 12.22 12.55 -9.88
N LEU A 18 13.20 13.21 -9.24
CA LEU A 18 14.61 12.79 -9.24
C LEU A 18 14.85 11.39 -8.66
N ALA A 19 14.01 10.95 -7.72
CA ALA A 19 14.14 9.66 -7.04
C ALA A 19 12.83 8.86 -7.18
N PRO A 20 12.92 7.52 -7.31
CA PRO A 20 11.73 6.69 -7.35
C PRO A 20 10.99 6.72 -6.02
N VAL A 21 9.68 6.53 -6.08
CA VAL A 21 8.79 6.57 -4.92
C VAL A 21 8.66 5.17 -4.34
N HIS A 22 8.96 5.03 -3.05
CA HIS A 22 8.80 3.77 -2.32
C HIS A 22 7.32 3.49 -2.04
N LEU A 23 6.83 2.33 -2.46
CA LEU A 23 5.47 1.89 -2.19
C LEU A 23 5.47 0.95 -0.99
N THR A 24 4.75 1.34 0.06
CA THR A 24 4.57 0.56 1.29
C THR A 24 3.12 0.12 1.43
N TYR A 25 2.89 -0.84 2.33
CA TYR A 25 1.56 -1.36 2.59
C TYR A 25 1.33 -1.55 4.09
N THR A 26 0.14 -1.17 4.55
CA THR A 26 -0.33 -1.50 5.90
C THR A 26 -1.54 -2.43 5.79
N PRO A 27 -1.46 -3.68 6.30
CA PRO A 27 -2.60 -4.57 6.33
C PRO A 27 -3.65 -4.09 7.33
N LYS A 28 -4.85 -4.66 7.23
CA LYS A 28 -5.94 -4.42 8.17
C LYS A 28 -5.50 -4.64 9.62
N PRO A 29 -5.89 -3.75 10.56
CA PRO A 29 -5.66 -4.03 11.97
C PRO A 29 -6.33 -5.35 12.35
N GLY A 30 -5.59 -6.19 13.07
CA GLY A 30 -6.16 -7.40 13.67
C GLY A 30 -7.29 -7.04 14.64
N ARG A 31 -8.22 -7.97 14.88
CA ARG A 31 -9.33 -7.73 15.80
C ARG A 31 -8.78 -7.39 17.19
N GLY A 32 -9.06 -6.17 17.69
CA GLY A 32 -8.56 -5.68 18.97
C GLY A 32 -7.06 -5.32 19.00
N ALA A 33 -6.39 -5.29 17.85
CA ALA A 33 -4.99 -4.88 17.74
C ALA A 33 -4.89 -3.47 17.12
N PRO A 34 -3.91 -2.65 17.53
CA PRO A 34 -3.64 -1.38 16.87
C PRO A 34 -3.17 -1.60 15.41
N ALA A 35 -3.30 -0.55 14.61
CA ALA A 35 -2.72 -0.54 13.28
C ALA A 35 -1.21 -0.77 13.34
N ARG A 36 -0.69 -1.58 12.43
CA ARG A 36 0.74 -1.85 12.32
C ARG A 36 1.43 -0.68 11.61
N GLN A 37 2.74 -0.53 11.83
CA GLN A 37 3.57 0.34 10.99
C GLN A 37 3.51 -0.14 9.53
N PRO A 38 3.63 0.77 8.53
CA PRO A 38 3.81 0.39 7.13
C PRO A 38 4.95 -0.62 6.95
N ARG A 39 4.73 -1.53 6.01
CA ARG A 39 5.62 -2.67 5.69
C ARG A 39 5.97 -2.68 4.21
N GLU A 40 6.86 -3.57 3.82
CA GLU A 40 7.24 -3.69 2.43
C GLU A 40 6.09 -4.26 1.60
N ALA A 41 5.83 -3.63 0.46
CA ALA A 41 4.75 -4.03 -0.44
C ALA A 41 5.12 -5.25 -1.31
N THR A 42 5.79 -6.24 -0.72
CA THR A 42 6.28 -7.44 -1.41
C THR A 42 5.41 -8.68 -1.18
N SER A 43 4.46 -8.61 -0.25
CA SER A 43 3.47 -9.68 -0.06
C SER A 43 2.46 -9.72 -1.21
N THR A 44 1.86 -10.88 -1.47
CA THR A 44 0.82 -11.04 -2.50
C THR A 44 -0.37 -10.09 -2.28
N GLU A 45 -0.80 -9.91 -1.03
CA GLU A 45 -1.89 -8.98 -0.68
C GLU A 45 -1.53 -7.53 -1.05
N ALA A 46 -0.32 -7.09 -0.67
CA ALA A 46 0.15 -5.75 -0.99
C ALA A 46 0.29 -5.51 -2.49
N LEU A 47 0.86 -6.47 -3.24
CA LEU A 47 1.02 -6.38 -4.69
C LEU A 47 -0.33 -6.30 -5.41
N VAL A 48 -1.31 -7.10 -4.97
CA VAL A 48 -2.67 -7.05 -5.54
C VAL A 48 -3.37 -5.73 -5.21
N ALA A 49 -3.21 -5.21 -3.98
CA ALA A 49 -3.77 -3.92 -3.60
C ALA A 49 -3.19 -2.79 -4.47
N TRP A 50 -1.87 -2.76 -4.65
CA TRP A 50 -1.20 -1.78 -5.52
C TRP A 50 -1.56 -1.94 -6.99
N ALA A 51 -1.65 -3.17 -7.51
CA ALA A 51 -2.04 -3.39 -8.91
C ALA A 51 -3.42 -2.79 -9.23
N ARG A 52 -4.34 -2.77 -8.27
CA ARG A 52 -5.68 -2.20 -8.43
C ARG A 52 -5.71 -0.67 -8.30
N THR A 53 -4.80 -0.08 -7.51
CA THR A 53 -4.83 1.36 -7.21
C THR A 53 -3.73 2.16 -7.91
N ALA A 54 -2.71 1.54 -8.51
CA ALA A 54 -1.53 2.24 -9.05
C ALA A 54 -1.86 3.36 -10.05
N CYS A 55 -2.93 3.22 -10.82
CA CYS A 55 -3.38 4.26 -11.75
C CYS A 55 -3.74 5.59 -11.07
N SER A 56 -4.13 5.59 -9.80
CA SER A 56 -4.43 6.83 -9.06
C SER A 56 -3.17 7.62 -8.69
N LEU A 57 -1.99 6.98 -8.65
CA LEU A 57 -0.74 7.63 -8.25
C LEU A 57 -0.29 8.77 -9.17
N ARG A 58 -0.84 8.85 -10.39
CA ARG A 58 -0.60 9.97 -11.31
C ARG A 58 -0.98 11.33 -10.72
N THR A 59 -1.89 11.37 -9.73
CA THR A 59 -2.24 12.62 -9.03
C THR A 59 -1.10 13.17 -8.17
N LEU A 60 -0.08 12.36 -7.89
CA LEU A 60 1.10 12.71 -7.10
C LEU A 60 2.32 13.03 -7.98
N ALA A 61 2.19 13.02 -9.31
CA ALA A 61 3.31 13.30 -10.22
C ALA A 61 3.89 14.71 -9.99
N GLY A 62 5.23 14.80 -9.92
CA GLY A 62 5.96 16.06 -9.70
C GLY A 62 5.73 16.72 -8.33
N SER A 63 5.17 16.00 -7.35
CA SER A 63 4.92 16.52 -6.01
C SER A 63 6.09 16.34 -5.04
N GLY A 64 7.18 15.69 -5.45
CA GLY A 64 8.36 15.45 -4.62
C GLY A 64 8.17 14.40 -3.53
N VAL A 65 7.10 13.60 -3.61
CA VAL A 65 6.82 12.51 -2.67
C VAL A 65 7.87 11.41 -2.77
N ARG A 66 8.30 10.88 -1.63
CA ARG A 66 9.36 9.85 -1.58
C ARG A 66 8.85 8.47 -1.19
N SER A 67 7.69 8.42 -0.53
CA SER A 67 7.04 7.20 -0.09
C SER A 67 5.54 7.39 -0.17
N VAL A 68 4.81 6.34 -0.55
CA VAL A 68 3.35 6.31 -0.48
C VAL A 68 2.95 4.99 0.17
N ASN A 69 2.07 5.07 1.16
CA ASN A 69 1.50 3.90 1.83
C ASN A 69 0.09 3.64 1.30
N ASN A 70 -0.22 2.37 1.05
CA ASN A 70 -1.59 1.93 0.84
C ASN A 70 -2.05 1.16 2.08
N TRP A 71 -2.98 1.75 2.84
CA TRP A 71 -3.46 1.19 4.10
C TRP A 71 -4.85 0.58 3.94
N ALA A 72 -4.96 -0.74 4.08
CA ALA A 72 -6.24 -1.40 4.29
C ALA A 72 -6.73 -1.13 5.72
N PHE A 73 -7.76 -0.32 5.88
CA PHE A 73 -8.22 0.11 7.22
C PHE A 73 -9.57 -0.51 7.61
N ALA A 74 -10.39 -0.90 6.63
CA ALA A 74 -11.67 -1.55 6.87
C ALA A 74 -11.99 -2.57 5.78
N GLU A 75 -12.96 -3.44 6.05
CA GLU A 75 -13.49 -4.41 5.11
C GLU A 75 -15.00 -4.26 5.07
N GLN A 76 -15.56 -4.33 3.87
CA GLN A 76 -16.99 -4.28 3.63
C GLN A 76 -17.45 -5.58 2.97
N LYS A 77 -18.50 -6.17 3.54
CA LYS A 77 -19.23 -7.24 2.86
C LYS A 77 -19.98 -6.65 1.68
N LEU A 78 -19.79 -7.24 0.51
CA LEU A 78 -20.49 -6.81 -0.69
C LEU A 78 -21.95 -7.29 -0.65
N PRO A 79 -22.86 -6.62 -1.39
CA PRO A 79 -24.23 -7.11 -1.57
C PRO A 79 -24.25 -8.58 -1.99
N GLU A 80 -25.32 -9.30 -1.61
CA GLU A 80 -25.45 -10.76 -1.82
C GLU A 80 -24.49 -11.63 -0.97
N GLY A 81 -23.60 -11.05 -0.15
CA GLY A 81 -22.81 -11.77 0.85
C GLY A 81 -21.72 -12.71 0.32
N ARG A 82 -21.52 -12.77 -1.00
CA ARG A 82 -20.59 -13.71 -1.65
C ARG A 82 -19.12 -13.27 -1.62
N ALA A 83 -18.85 -12.02 -1.30
CA ALA A 83 -17.50 -11.46 -1.32
C ALA A 83 -17.32 -10.31 -0.33
N SER A 84 -16.06 -10.00 -0.06
CA SER A 84 -15.64 -8.82 0.69
C SER A 84 -14.80 -7.91 -0.21
N ALA A 85 -14.83 -6.60 0.08
CA ALA A 85 -13.91 -5.62 -0.46
C ALA A 85 -13.20 -4.90 0.70
N ASP A 86 -11.93 -4.54 0.49
CA ASP A 86 -11.18 -3.74 1.44
C ASP A 86 -11.30 -2.26 1.10
N TRP A 87 -11.47 -1.45 2.15
CA TRP A 87 -11.32 -0.01 2.08
C TRP A 87 -9.85 0.35 2.25
N LEU A 88 -9.32 1.03 1.25
CA LEU A 88 -7.92 1.43 1.19
C LEU A 88 -7.80 2.95 1.35
N CYS A 89 -6.78 3.38 2.09
CA CYS A 89 -6.34 4.77 2.18
C CYS A 89 -4.95 4.87 1.56
N THR A 90 -4.83 5.58 0.43
CA THR A 90 -3.53 5.88 -0.19
C THR A 90 -3.03 7.21 0.34
N ARG A 91 -1.86 7.20 0.98
CA ARG A 91 -1.28 8.38 1.65
C ARG A 91 0.19 8.54 1.29
N ALA A 92 0.56 9.73 0.81
CA ALA A 92 1.95 10.17 0.66
C ALA A 92 2.50 10.77 1.96
#